data_AF-A0A350XDH1-F1
#
_entry.id   AF-A0A350XDH1-F1
#
_cell.length_a   1.000
_cell.length_b   1.000
_cell.length_c   1.000
_cell.angle_alpha   90.00
_cell.angle_beta   90.00
_cell.angle_gamma   90.00
#
_symmetry.space_group_name_H-M   'P 1'
#
loop_
_entity.id
_entity.type
_entity.pdbx_description
1 polymer ?
#
loop_
_entity_poly.entity_id
_entity_poly.type
_entity_poly.pdbx_seq_one_letter_code
_entity_poly.pdbx_strand_id
1 'polypeptide(L)'
;MFTHVKSTIRHIAPASLQGRSLLKVVYVVLEPQYQSALSAAVRSINENNPNLAIEISGYLIEELRDAENYAEFKRDVSEANVFIASLIFIEDLAEKVVAAVEPHRDSLDVAVVFPSMPQVMRLNKMGSFSMAQLGQSKGAIAQFMRKRKEKSGGGSFQDGMLKLLQTLPKVLKYLPMDKAQDARNFMLSFQYWLGGSSENLENFLLMLADKYV
;
A
#
# COMPACT_ATOMS: atom_id res chain seq x y z
N MET A 1 25.58 -0.77 -17.46
CA MET A 1 25.47 -2.22 -17.14
C MET A 1 24.14 -2.40 -16.44
N PHE A 2 23.08 -2.81 -17.17
CA PHE A 2 21.72 -2.98 -16.64
C PHE A 2 21.54 -4.44 -16.22
N THR A 3 21.74 -4.74 -14.94
CA THR A 3 21.30 -6.02 -14.37
C THR A 3 19.89 -5.84 -13.83
N HIS A 4 18.90 -5.72 -14.73
CA HIS A 4 17.52 -5.95 -14.32
C HIS A 4 17.35 -7.45 -14.14
N VAL A 5 17.42 -7.91 -12.88
CA VAL A 5 16.87 -9.20 -12.50
C VAL A 5 15.38 -9.11 -12.78
N LYS A 6 14.94 -9.64 -13.92
CA LYS A 6 13.52 -9.91 -14.17
C LYS A 6 13.10 -10.89 -13.09
N SER A 7 12.43 -10.42 -12.04
CA SER A 7 11.77 -11.30 -11.10
C SER A 7 10.62 -11.96 -11.85
N THR A 8 10.89 -13.12 -12.45
CA THR A 8 9.94 -13.94 -13.22
C THR A 8 8.78 -14.47 -12.38
N ILE A 9 8.79 -14.22 -11.07
CA ILE A 9 7.72 -14.63 -10.15
C ILE A 9 7.00 -13.36 -9.70
N ARG A 10 5.93 -13.03 -10.44
CA ARG A 10 4.95 -12.00 -10.09
C ARG A 10 3.89 -12.50 -9.13
N HIS A 11 3.64 -13.81 -9.14
CA HIS A 11 2.58 -14.45 -8.39
C HIS A 11 3.15 -15.53 -7.47
N ILE A 12 2.77 -15.51 -6.20
CA ILE A 12 3.11 -16.54 -5.22
C ILE A 12 1.82 -16.99 -4.56
N ALA A 13 1.54 -18.29 -4.67
CA ALA A 13 0.44 -18.94 -3.99
C ALA A 13 0.97 -19.93 -2.93
N PRO A 14 0.22 -20.17 -1.83
CA PRO A 14 0.57 -21.20 -0.88
C PRO A 14 0.45 -22.59 -1.51
N ALA A 15 1.39 -23.49 -1.22
CA ALA A 15 1.35 -24.86 -1.76
C ALA A 15 0.12 -25.66 -1.31
N SER A 16 -0.40 -25.38 -0.11
CA SER A 16 -1.64 -25.95 0.42
C SER A 16 -2.18 -25.06 1.55
N LEU A 17 -3.50 -24.91 1.63
CA LEU A 17 -4.15 -24.11 2.69
C LEU A 17 -4.18 -24.85 4.03
N GLN A 18 -4.34 -26.18 4.04
CA GLN A 18 -4.37 -26.99 5.27
C GLN A 18 -5.34 -26.47 6.35
N GLY A 19 -6.48 -25.87 5.96
CA GLY A 19 -7.47 -25.29 6.88
C GLY A 19 -7.20 -23.85 7.32
N ARG A 20 -6.12 -23.22 6.83
CA ARG A 20 -5.78 -21.81 7.07
C ARG A 20 -6.70 -20.87 6.30
N SER A 21 -6.88 -19.66 6.84
CA SER A 21 -7.49 -18.56 6.12
C SER A 21 -6.57 -18.09 4.99
N LEU A 22 -7.14 -17.82 3.82
CA LEU A 22 -6.41 -17.28 2.67
C LEU A 22 -6.58 -15.77 2.60
N LEU A 23 -5.47 -15.05 2.57
CA LEU A 23 -5.40 -13.62 2.30
C LEU A 23 -4.87 -13.38 0.89
N LYS A 24 -5.65 -12.68 0.05
CA LYS A 24 -5.24 -12.29 -1.30
C LYS A 24 -4.72 -10.86 -1.32
N VAL A 25 -3.48 -10.69 -1.76
CA VAL A 25 -2.76 -9.41 -1.77
C VAL A 25 -2.38 -9.05 -3.19
N VAL A 26 -2.66 -7.81 -3.59
CA VAL A 26 -2.17 -7.26 -4.86
C VAL A 26 -1.32 -6.04 -4.59
N TYR A 27 -0.14 -5.97 -5.21
CA TYR A 27 0.71 -4.78 -5.12
C TYR A 27 1.16 -4.21 -6.46
N VAL A 28 1.30 -2.89 -6.51
CA VAL A 28 1.91 -2.15 -7.62
C VAL A 28 3.00 -1.23 -7.07
N VAL A 29 4.24 -1.46 -7.50
CA VAL A 29 5.41 -0.69 -7.01
C VAL A 29 6.32 -0.25 -8.14
N LEU A 30 7.13 0.78 -7.90
CA LEU A 30 8.18 1.20 -8.83
C LEU A 30 9.47 0.37 -8.67
N GLU A 31 9.81 0.00 -7.43
CA GLU A 31 11.13 -0.51 -7.07
C GLU A 31 11.14 -2.05 -6.93
N PRO A 32 11.96 -2.78 -7.71
CA PRO A 32 12.04 -4.24 -7.65
C PRO A 32 12.50 -4.82 -6.31
N GLN A 33 13.19 -4.02 -5.48
CA GLN A 33 13.66 -4.47 -4.16
C GLN A 33 12.49 -4.84 -3.24
N TYR A 34 11.41 -4.05 -3.24
CA TYR A 34 10.19 -4.37 -2.49
C TYR A 34 9.53 -5.66 -2.98
N GLN A 35 9.57 -5.95 -4.28
CA GLN A 35 9.05 -7.22 -4.82
C GLN A 35 9.80 -8.42 -4.23
N SER A 36 11.13 -8.38 -4.17
CA SER A 36 11.92 -9.47 -3.57
C SER A 36 11.65 -9.63 -2.07
N ALA A 37 11.55 -8.52 -1.32
CA ALA A 37 11.31 -8.56 0.11
C ALA A 37 9.88 -9.02 0.46
N LEU A 38 8.86 -8.58 -0.29
CA LEU A 38 7.48 -9.09 -0.18
C LEU A 38 7.40 -10.58 -0.51
N SER A 39 8.11 -11.02 -1.55
CA SER A 39 8.16 -12.43 -1.93
C SER A 39 8.76 -13.29 -0.82
N ALA A 40 9.84 -12.82 -0.20
CA ALA A 40 10.46 -13.51 0.94
C ALA A 40 9.53 -13.55 2.16
N ALA A 41 8.88 -12.42 2.48
CA ALA A 41 7.91 -12.34 3.58
C ALA A 41 6.73 -13.30 3.40
N VAL A 42 6.12 -13.33 2.21
CA VAL A 42 4.98 -14.21 1.92
C VAL A 42 5.37 -15.69 1.97
N ARG A 43 6.56 -16.05 1.47
CA ARG A 43 7.07 -17.42 1.59
C ARG A 43 7.26 -17.82 3.05
N SER A 44 7.90 -16.96 3.85
CA SER A 44 8.07 -17.17 5.30
C SER A 44 6.72 -17.39 6.00
N ILE A 45 5.72 -16.53 5.75
CA ILE A 45 4.38 -16.67 6.32
C ILE A 45 3.74 -17.98 5.89
N ASN A 46 3.80 -18.31 4.60
CA ASN A 46 3.19 -19.53 4.07
C ASN A 46 3.81 -20.82 4.61
N GLU A 47 5.10 -20.79 4.96
CA GLU A 47 5.83 -21.91 5.55
C GLU A 47 5.60 -22.03 7.07
N ASN A 48 5.51 -20.91 7.78
CA ASN A 48 5.59 -20.90 9.25
C ASN A 48 4.28 -20.56 9.97
N ASN A 49 3.33 -19.88 9.33
CA ASN A 49 2.10 -19.45 10.00
C ASN A 49 1.02 -20.56 9.95
N PRO A 50 0.55 -21.06 11.11
CA PRO A 50 -0.39 -22.18 11.17
C PRO A 50 -1.84 -21.79 10.86
N ASN A 51 -2.17 -20.49 10.82
CA ASN A 51 -3.54 -20.00 10.70
C ASN A 51 -3.80 -19.19 9.43
N LEU A 52 -2.75 -18.61 8.84
CA LEU A 52 -2.83 -17.71 7.69
C LEU A 52 -1.97 -18.25 6.54
N ALA A 53 -2.53 -18.19 5.34
CA ALA A 53 -1.80 -18.33 4.09
C ALA A 53 -2.03 -17.07 3.24
N ILE A 54 -1.02 -16.66 2.49
CA ILE A 54 -1.05 -15.47 1.65
C ILE A 54 -0.80 -15.88 0.20
N GLU A 55 -1.71 -15.47 -0.67
CA GLU A 55 -1.52 -15.43 -2.11
C GLU A 55 -1.26 -13.97 -2.52
N ILE A 56 -0.18 -13.74 -3.27
CA ILE A 56 0.23 -12.39 -3.65
C ILE A 56 0.49 -12.31 -5.15
N SER A 57 -0.10 -11.29 -5.79
CA SER A 57 0.19 -10.89 -7.17
C SER A 57 0.81 -9.50 -7.21
N GLY A 58 1.89 -9.36 -7.96
CA GLY A 58 2.73 -8.18 -7.96
C GLY A 58 3.07 -7.67 -9.35
N TYR A 59 3.00 -6.35 -9.51
CA TYR A 59 3.28 -5.69 -10.78
C TYR A 59 4.25 -4.53 -10.55
N LEU A 60 5.28 -4.42 -11.38
CA LEU A 60 5.98 -3.15 -11.49
C LEU A 60 5.08 -2.17 -12.25
N ILE A 61 5.08 -0.89 -11.85
CA ILE A 61 4.19 0.11 -12.44
C ILE A 61 4.30 0.18 -13.97
N GLU A 62 5.52 0.10 -14.51
CA GLU A 62 5.78 0.09 -15.96
C GLU A 62 5.20 -1.13 -16.69
N GLU A 63 5.02 -2.26 -16.00
CA GLU A 63 4.44 -3.48 -16.59
C GLU A 63 2.96 -3.31 -16.93
N LEU A 64 2.27 -2.37 -16.28
CA LEU A 64 0.86 -2.04 -16.56
C LEU A 64 0.67 -1.27 -17.88
N ARG A 65 1.75 -0.95 -18.60
CA ARG A 65 1.67 -0.46 -19.99
C ARG A 65 1.15 -1.55 -20.92
N ASP A 66 1.56 -2.79 -20.67
CA ASP A 66 1.15 -3.95 -21.43
C ASP A 66 -0.32 -4.32 -21.14
N ALA A 67 -1.04 -4.70 -22.21
CA ALA A 67 -2.48 -4.94 -22.13
C ALA A 67 -2.82 -6.24 -21.39
N GLU A 68 -1.98 -7.27 -21.50
CA GLU A 68 -2.18 -8.56 -20.85
C GLU A 68 -1.95 -8.41 -19.34
N ASN A 69 -0.83 -7.81 -18.95
CA ASN A 69 -0.53 -7.52 -17.54
C ASN A 69 -1.61 -6.65 -16.89
N TYR A 70 -2.14 -5.66 -17.62
CA TYR A 70 -3.21 -4.82 -17.10
C TYR A 70 -4.54 -5.58 -16.96
N ALA A 71 -4.84 -6.53 -17.86
CA ALA A 71 -6.02 -7.38 -17.75
C ALA A 71 -5.93 -8.32 -16.54
N GLU A 72 -4.77 -8.93 -16.31
CA GLU A 72 -4.48 -9.75 -15.13
C GLU A 72 -4.58 -8.92 -13.84
N PHE A 73 -3.96 -7.73 -13.82
CA PHE A 73 -4.02 -6.83 -12.68
C PHE A 73 -5.46 -6.49 -12.27
N LYS A 74 -6.34 -6.16 -13.23
CA LYS A 74 -7.76 -5.91 -12.94
C LYS A 74 -8.46 -7.12 -12.33
N ARG A 75 -8.17 -8.32 -12.84
CA ARG A 75 -8.73 -9.56 -12.31
C ARG A 75 -8.27 -9.79 -10.87
N ASP A 76 -6.97 -9.68 -10.63
CA ASP A 76 -6.40 -9.89 -9.30
C ASP A 76 -6.98 -8.89 -8.28
N VAL A 77 -7.09 -7.60 -8.66
CA VAL A 77 -7.70 -6.56 -7.81
C VAL A 77 -9.16 -6.88 -7.49
N SER A 78 -9.91 -7.48 -8.42
CA SER A 78 -11.32 -7.83 -8.20
C SER A 78 -11.51 -8.94 -7.15
N GLU A 79 -10.48 -9.74 -6.91
CA GLU A 79 -10.49 -10.86 -5.95
C GLU A 79 -9.68 -10.57 -4.67
N ALA A 80 -9.03 -9.39 -4.58
CA ALA A 80 -8.10 -9.08 -3.51
C ALA A 80 -8.80 -8.68 -2.20
N ASN A 81 -8.17 -9.05 -1.08
CA ASN A 81 -8.47 -8.50 0.24
C ASN A 81 -7.68 -7.20 0.46
N VAL A 82 -6.41 -7.20 0.04
CA VAL A 82 -5.45 -6.14 0.31
C VAL A 82 -4.90 -5.59 -1.00
N PHE A 83 -4.96 -4.27 -1.16
CA PHE A 83 -4.27 -3.56 -2.24
C PHE A 83 -3.13 -2.70 -1.69
N ILE A 84 -1.95 -2.79 -2.28
CA ILE A 84 -0.76 -2.01 -1.90
C ILE A 84 -0.27 -1.23 -3.12
N ALA A 85 0.00 0.06 -2.98
CA ALA A 85 0.64 0.85 -4.02
C ALA A 85 1.71 1.76 -3.45
N SER A 86 2.82 1.93 -4.17
CA SER A 86 3.90 2.83 -3.74
C SER A 86 4.66 3.42 -4.92
N LEU A 87 5.03 4.70 -4.80
CA LEU A 87 5.88 5.45 -5.73
C LEU A 87 5.33 5.55 -7.17
N ILE A 88 4.01 5.71 -7.31
CA ILE A 88 3.37 5.86 -8.62
C ILE A 88 3.31 7.36 -8.97
N PHE A 89 4.20 7.83 -9.84
CA PHE A 89 4.32 9.24 -10.28
C PHE A 89 4.16 9.48 -11.77
N ILE A 90 3.63 8.49 -12.48
CA ILE A 90 3.46 8.53 -13.93
C ILE A 90 1.97 8.67 -14.20
N GLU A 91 1.56 9.75 -14.85
CA GLU A 91 0.16 10.19 -14.93
C GLU A 91 -0.74 9.16 -15.62
N ASP A 92 -0.33 8.66 -16.78
CA ASP A 92 -1.07 7.64 -17.54
C ASP A 92 -1.24 6.33 -16.76
N LEU A 93 -0.20 5.89 -16.05
CA LEU A 93 -0.23 4.67 -15.24
C LEU A 93 -1.00 4.87 -13.93
N ALA A 94 -0.94 6.07 -13.34
CA ALA A 94 -1.74 6.43 -12.18
C ALA A 94 -3.24 6.37 -12.49
N GLU A 95 -3.66 6.88 -13.65
CA GLU A 95 -5.05 6.79 -14.12
C GLU A 95 -5.48 5.33 -14.32
N LYS A 96 -4.63 4.50 -14.94
CA LYS A 96 -4.90 3.06 -15.09
C LYS A 96 -5.12 2.34 -13.75
N VAL A 97 -4.28 2.65 -12.74
CA VAL A 97 -4.40 2.06 -11.40
C VAL A 97 -5.70 2.51 -10.73
N VAL A 98 -6.04 3.79 -10.81
CA VAL A 98 -7.31 4.31 -10.26
C VAL A 98 -8.51 3.64 -10.93
N ALA A 99 -8.52 3.56 -12.26
CA ALA A 99 -9.61 2.94 -13.01
C ALA A 99 -9.81 1.45 -12.67
N ALA A 100 -8.74 0.74 -12.32
CA ALA A 100 -8.80 -0.66 -11.93
C ALA A 100 -9.25 -0.86 -10.48
N VAL A 101 -8.81 0.00 -9.55
CA VAL A 101 -8.97 -0.21 -8.10
C VAL A 101 -10.21 0.47 -7.55
N GLU A 102 -10.59 1.65 -8.06
CA GLU A 102 -11.72 2.43 -7.55
C GLU A 102 -13.04 1.63 -7.52
N PRO A 103 -13.40 0.82 -8.54
CA PRO A 103 -14.60 -0.02 -8.50
C PRO A 103 -14.62 -1.07 -7.38
N HIS A 104 -13.43 -1.50 -6.92
CA HIS A 104 -13.25 -2.54 -5.91
C HIS A 104 -12.84 -1.95 -4.54
N ARG A 105 -12.78 -0.62 -4.41
CA ARG A 105 -12.34 0.04 -3.17
C ARG A 105 -13.19 -0.37 -1.97
N ASP A 106 -14.48 -0.56 -2.15
CA ASP A 106 -15.39 -0.92 -1.06
C ASP A 106 -15.32 -2.41 -0.71
N SER A 107 -14.99 -3.29 -1.67
CA SER A 107 -14.80 -4.73 -1.45
C SER A 107 -13.43 -5.08 -0.86
N LEU A 108 -12.39 -4.27 -1.12
CA LEU A 108 -11.09 -4.42 -0.48
C LEU A 108 -11.21 -4.20 1.03
N ASP A 109 -10.73 -5.13 1.84
CA ASP A 109 -10.68 -4.98 3.30
C ASP A 109 -9.78 -3.79 3.68
N VAL A 110 -8.64 -3.66 2.99
CA VAL A 110 -7.70 -2.54 3.18
C VAL A 110 -6.96 -2.19 1.88
N ALA A 111 -6.83 -0.90 1.61
CA ALA A 111 -6.04 -0.35 0.52
C ALA A 111 -4.99 0.61 1.08
N VAL A 112 -3.71 0.24 0.99
CA VAL A 112 -2.58 1.01 1.51
C VAL A 112 -1.80 1.61 0.34
N VAL A 113 -1.98 2.91 0.13
CA VAL A 113 -1.24 3.67 -0.88
C VAL A 113 -0.21 4.54 -0.17
N PHE A 114 1.03 4.08 -0.25
CA PHE A 114 2.23 4.81 0.09
C PHE A 114 2.50 5.91 -0.94
N PRO A 115 3.42 6.86 -0.62
CA PRO A 115 3.57 8.09 -1.37
C PRO A 115 3.46 7.88 -2.89
N SER A 116 2.43 8.45 -3.51
CA SER A 116 2.12 8.39 -4.95
C SER A 116 1.40 9.68 -5.41
N MET A 117 1.00 9.77 -6.68
CA MET A 117 0.16 10.88 -7.18
C MET A 117 -1.15 11.04 -6.39
N PRO A 118 -1.68 12.27 -6.27
CA PRO A 118 -2.89 12.53 -5.49
C PRO A 118 -4.09 11.66 -5.85
N GLN A 119 -4.31 11.33 -7.14
CA GLN A 119 -5.40 10.44 -7.54
C GLN A 119 -5.25 9.02 -6.97
N VAL A 120 -4.04 8.46 -6.97
CA VAL A 120 -3.76 7.14 -6.39
C VAL A 120 -3.85 7.20 -4.86
N MET A 121 -3.34 8.27 -4.24
CA MET A 121 -3.40 8.44 -2.78
C MET A 121 -4.83 8.46 -2.24
N ARG A 122 -5.84 8.84 -3.04
CA ARG A 122 -7.26 8.81 -2.66
C ARG A 122 -7.83 7.39 -2.56
N LEU A 123 -7.19 6.41 -3.18
CA LEU A 123 -7.58 5.00 -3.05
C LEU A 123 -7.36 4.47 -1.63
N ASN A 124 -6.52 5.13 -0.81
CA ASN A 124 -6.30 4.75 0.59
C ASN A 124 -7.62 4.52 1.33
N LYS A 125 -7.69 3.35 1.97
CA LYS A 125 -8.79 2.91 2.82
C LYS A 125 -8.18 2.02 3.89
N MET A 126 -8.26 2.45 5.15
CA MET A 126 -7.81 1.64 6.28
C MET A 126 -8.80 1.85 7.42
N GLY A 127 -9.72 0.90 7.58
CA GLY A 127 -10.87 1.06 8.47
C GLY A 127 -11.65 2.34 8.17
N SER A 128 -11.82 3.17 9.20
CA SER A 128 -12.49 4.46 9.12
C SER A 128 -11.60 5.60 8.61
N PHE A 129 -10.29 5.36 8.46
CA PHE A 129 -9.32 6.35 7.99
C PHE A 129 -9.29 6.45 6.46
N SER A 130 -9.35 7.69 5.95
CA SER A 130 -9.09 8.00 4.54
C SER A 130 -8.40 9.35 4.39
N MET A 131 -7.60 9.50 3.32
CA MET A 131 -6.89 10.75 3.03
C MET A 131 -7.85 11.94 2.80
N ALA A 132 -9.11 11.68 2.44
CA ALA A 132 -10.15 12.71 2.34
C ALA A 132 -10.37 13.44 3.69
N GLN A 133 -10.25 12.74 4.82
CA GLN A 133 -10.41 13.32 6.16
C GLN A 133 -9.26 14.28 6.52
N LEU A 134 -8.07 14.05 5.97
CA LEU A 134 -6.93 14.97 6.11
C LEU A 134 -7.11 16.24 5.26
N GLY A 135 -7.91 16.21 4.19
CA GLY A 135 -8.18 17.37 3.33
C GLY A 135 -9.47 18.14 3.66
N GLN A 136 -10.46 17.48 4.25
CA GLN A 136 -11.78 18.07 4.55
C GLN A 136 -11.90 18.70 5.95
N SER A 137 -10.85 18.63 6.76
CA SER A 137 -10.80 19.41 7.99
C SER A 137 -10.71 20.90 7.63
N LYS A 138 -11.87 21.57 7.62
CA LYS A 138 -12.00 23.04 7.61
C LYS A 138 -11.32 23.58 8.88
N GLY A 139 -10.01 23.78 8.82
CA GLY A 139 -9.19 24.14 9.98
C GLY A 139 -7.69 24.05 9.68
N ALA A 140 -6.87 24.20 10.72
CA ALA A 140 -5.41 24.33 10.68
C ALA A 140 -4.65 23.31 9.79
N ILE A 141 -5.24 22.16 9.47
CA ILE A 141 -4.69 21.11 8.62
C ILE A 141 -4.64 21.52 7.14
N ALA A 142 -5.68 22.19 6.62
CA ALA A 142 -5.67 22.72 5.25
C ALA A 142 -4.61 23.82 5.07
N GLN A 143 -4.45 24.67 6.09
CA GLN A 143 -3.41 25.71 6.11
C GLN A 143 -2.01 25.11 6.29
N PHE A 144 -1.90 24.01 7.02
CA PHE A 144 -0.65 23.25 7.20
C PHE A 144 -0.21 22.53 5.91
N MET A 145 -1.14 21.91 5.19
CA MET A 145 -0.89 21.27 3.90
C MET A 145 -0.53 22.30 2.82
N ARG A 146 -1.20 23.46 2.80
CA ARG A 146 -0.88 24.57 1.89
C ARG A 146 0.50 25.17 2.16
N LYS A 147 0.83 25.46 3.42
CA LYS A 147 2.17 25.93 3.84
C LYS A 147 3.27 24.90 3.57
N ARG A 148 2.96 23.61 3.61
CA ARG A 148 3.91 22.55 3.22
C ARG A 148 4.09 22.48 1.72
N LYS A 149 3.02 22.57 0.93
CA LYS A 149 3.12 22.61 -0.53
C LYS A 149 3.99 23.77 -1.02
N GLU A 150 3.92 24.92 -0.34
CA GLU A 150 4.75 26.11 -0.59
C GLU A 150 6.22 25.96 -0.12
N LYS A 151 6.50 25.19 0.95
CA LYS A 151 7.86 24.97 1.48
C LYS A 151 8.59 23.74 0.93
N SER A 152 7.92 22.88 0.17
CA SER A 152 8.48 21.63 -0.36
C SER A 152 9.02 21.77 -1.79
N GLY A 153 9.29 23.00 -2.24
CA GLY A 153 9.97 23.25 -3.51
C GLY A 153 11.40 22.69 -3.48
N GLY A 154 11.59 21.48 -4.01
CA GLY A 154 12.90 20.87 -4.29
C GLY A 154 13.37 19.73 -3.36
N GLY A 155 12.58 19.31 -2.37
CA GLY A 155 12.92 18.16 -1.53
C GLY A 155 12.39 16.85 -2.12
N SER A 156 13.11 15.74 -1.95
CA SER A 156 12.65 14.42 -2.41
C SER A 156 11.26 14.13 -1.83
N PHE A 157 10.38 13.50 -2.60
CA PHE A 157 9.02 13.20 -2.12
C PHE A 157 9.02 12.28 -0.88
N GLN A 158 10.10 11.53 -0.68
CA GLN A 158 10.45 10.81 0.53
C GLN A 158 10.53 11.74 1.76
N ASP A 159 11.19 12.90 1.65
CA ASP A 159 11.24 13.93 2.71
C ASP A 159 9.86 14.50 3.03
N GLY A 160 9.02 14.66 2.00
CA GLY A 160 7.63 15.11 2.13
C GLY A 160 6.78 14.14 2.96
N MET A 161 6.94 12.83 2.75
CA MET A 161 6.19 11.83 3.51
C MET A 161 6.80 11.55 4.89
N LEU A 162 8.13 11.55 5.05
CA LEU A 162 8.76 11.49 6.37
C LEU A 162 8.30 12.65 7.26
N LYS A 163 8.21 13.85 6.68
CA LYS A 163 7.59 15.00 7.34
C LYS A 163 6.12 14.76 7.65
N LEU A 164 5.36 14.12 6.77
CA LEU A 164 3.95 13.77 7.01
C LEU A 164 3.80 12.82 8.20
N LEU A 165 4.60 11.74 8.27
CA LEU A 165 4.69 10.83 9.40
C LEU A 165 5.04 11.53 10.71
N GLN A 166 6.02 12.42 10.71
CA GLN A 166 6.41 13.18 11.91
C GLN A 166 5.29 14.08 12.45
N THR A 167 4.28 14.37 11.62
CA THR A 167 3.21 15.32 11.96
C THR A 167 1.84 14.71 12.10
N LEU A 168 1.63 13.50 11.58
CA LEU A 168 0.42 12.72 11.82
C LEU A 168 0.11 12.62 13.34
N PRO A 169 1.05 12.29 14.25
CA PRO A 169 0.79 12.20 15.69
C PRO A 169 0.19 13.48 16.29
N LYS A 170 0.60 14.65 15.78
CA LYS A 170 0.10 15.95 16.25
C LYS A 170 -1.35 16.19 15.83
N VAL A 171 -1.79 15.57 14.74
CA VAL A 171 -3.16 15.65 14.21
C VAL A 171 -4.05 14.59 14.85
N LEU A 172 -3.50 13.42 15.22
CA LEU A 172 -4.25 12.32 15.82
C LEU A 172 -5.01 12.70 17.08
N LYS A 173 -4.48 13.61 17.91
CA LYS A 173 -5.13 14.07 19.15
C LYS A 173 -6.47 14.80 18.93
N TYR A 174 -6.78 15.18 17.70
CA TYR A 174 -8.02 15.85 17.32
C TYR A 174 -9.04 14.91 16.65
N LEU A 175 -8.68 13.65 16.46
CA LEU A 175 -9.58 12.64 15.87
C LEU A 175 -10.26 11.83 16.98
N PRO A 176 -11.50 11.34 16.73
CA PRO A 176 -12.11 10.27 17.51
C PRO A 176 -11.17 9.08 17.68
N MET A 177 -11.27 8.36 18.80
CA MET A 177 -10.30 7.33 19.19
C MET A 177 -10.17 6.19 18.17
N ASP A 178 -11.28 5.76 17.58
CA ASP A 178 -11.35 4.78 16.49
C ASP A 178 -10.57 5.25 15.25
N LYS A 179 -10.84 6.47 14.79
CA LYS A 179 -10.13 7.09 13.64
C LYS A 179 -8.66 7.32 13.93
N ALA A 180 -8.33 7.69 15.16
CA ALA A 180 -6.96 7.86 15.60
C ALA A 180 -6.19 6.54 15.58
N GLN A 181 -6.84 5.43 15.95
CA GLN A 181 -6.22 4.10 15.92
C GLN A 181 -5.96 3.64 14.49
N ASP A 182 -6.91 3.80 13.57
CA ASP A 182 -6.70 3.47 12.15
C ASP A 182 -5.58 4.31 11.52
N ALA A 183 -5.51 5.60 11.86
CA ALA A 183 -4.43 6.45 11.41
C ALA A 183 -3.06 6.08 12.02
N ARG A 184 -3.02 5.54 13.25
CA ARG A 184 -1.79 4.95 13.84
C ARG A 184 -1.38 3.69 13.10
N ASN A 185 -2.34 2.83 12.78
CA ASN A 185 -2.09 1.60 12.02
C ASN A 185 -1.51 1.95 10.63
N PHE A 186 -2.01 3.00 9.96
CA PHE A 186 -1.42 3.50 8.71
C PHE A 186 0.02 3.99 8.90
N MET A 187 0.31 4.69 10.00
CA MET A 187 1.68 5.10 10.32
C MET A 187 2.60 3.91 10.55
N LEU A 188 2.15 2.92 11.32
CA LEU A 188 2.92 1.71 11.62
C LEU A 188 3.17 0.90 10.34
N SER A 189 2.14 0.76 9.51
CA SER A 189 2.24 0.07 8.22
C SER A 189 3.27 0.76 7.32
N PHE A 190 3.31 2.10 7.33
CA PHE A 190 4.30 2.85 6.57
C PHE A 190 5.71 2.78 7.17
N GLN A 191 5.85 2.68 8.50
CA GLN A 191 7.15 2.46 9.15
C GLN A 191 7.73 1.09 8.76
N TYR A 192 6.92 0.03 8.78
CA TYR A 192 7.35 -1.28 8.31
C TYR A 192 7.76 -1.24 6.83
N TRP A 193 6.98 -0.55 6.00
CA TRP A 193 7.32 -0.39 4.60
C TRP A 193 8.67 0.30 4.41
N LEU A 194 8.93 1.42 5.09
CA LEU A 194 10.22 2.13 5.03
C LEU A 194 11.39 1.30 5.55
N GLY A 195 11.16 0.37 6.48
CA GLY A 195 12.18 -0.56 6.94
C GLY A 195 12.64 -1.53 5.85
N GLY A 196 11.74 -1.91 4.94
CA GLY A 196 12.05 -2.62 3.68
C GLY A 196 12.60 -4.04 3.81
N SER A 197 12.90 -4.51 5.02
CA SER A 197 13.35 -5.89 5.27
C SER A 197 12.20 -6.88 5.14
N SER A 198 12.51 -8.15 4.85
CA SER A 198 11.50 -9.22 4.80
C SER A 198 10.74 -9.35 6.12
N GLU A 199 11.42 -9.22 7.27
CA GLU A 199 10.79 -9.25 8.60
C GLU A 199 9.84 -8.06 8.82
N ASN A 200 10.20 -6.86 8.35
CA ASN A 200 9.31 -5.72 8.44
C ASN A 200 8.07 -5.93 7.57
N LEU A 201 8.24 -6.43 6.36
CA LEU A 201 7.12 -6.68 5.44
C LEU A 201 6.25 -7.87 5.89
N GLU A 202 6.83 -8.86 6.58
CA GLU A 202 6.08 -9.93 7.24
C GLU A 202 5.18 -9.35 8.34
N ASN A 203 5.74 -8.55 9.25
CA ASN A 203 4.96 -7.88 10.29
C ASN A 203 3.90 -6.92 9.71
N PHE A 204 4.21 -6.24 8.60
CA PHE A 204 3.25 -5.41 7.88
C PHE A 204 2.04 -6.22 7.39
N LEU A 205 2.27 -7.35 6.71
CA LEU A 205 1.19 -8.21 6.22
C LEU A 205 0.37 -8.82 7.35
N LEU A 206 1.02 -9.31 8.40
CA LEU A 206 0.35 -9.87 9.58
C LEU A 206 -0.47 -8.82 10.32
N MET A 207 0.05 -7.59 10.46
CA MET A 207 -0.69 -6.47 11.08
C MET A 207 -1.93 -6.09 10.27
N LEU A 208 -1.84 -6.10 8.93
CA LEU A 208 -3.00 -5.83 8.09
C LEU A 208 -4.05 -6.91 8.21
N ALA A 209 -3.64 -8.19 8.19
CA ALA A 209 -4.52 -9.32 8.37
C ALA A 209 -5.24 -9.26 9.73
N ASP A 210 -4.50 -9.17 10.83
CA ASP A 210 -5.08 -9.16 12.20
C ASP A 210 -6.04 -8.00 12.47
N LYS A 211 -5.83 -6.83 11.85
CA LYS A 211 -6.59 -5.61 12.15
C LYS A 211 -7.75 -5.35 11.21
N TYR A 212 -7.73 -5.86 9.98
CA TYR A 212 -8.67 -5.45 8.94
C TYR A 212 -9.31 -6.59 8.16
N VAL A 213 -8.85 -7.83 8.30
CA VAL A 213 -9.37 -9.00 7.55
C VAL A 213 -9.88 -10.05 8.53
#